data_AF-A0A497R0M2-F1
#
_entry.id   AF-A0A497R0M2-F1
#
_cell.length_a   1.000
_cell.length_b   1.000
_cell.length_c   1.000
_cell.angle_alpha   90.00
_cell.angle_beta   90.00
_cell.angle_gamma   90.00
#
_symmetry.space_group_name_H-M   'P 1'
#
loop_
_entity.id
_entity.type
_entity.pdbx_description
1 polymer ?
#
loop_
_entity_poly.entity_id
_entity_poly.type
_entity_poly.pdbx_seq_one_letter_code
_entity_poly.pdbx_strand_id
1 'polypeptide(L)' 'MVEDVEEHMKRKHPKYAEYLHKREEKEALSICGYCGRMIKDWRKHVQESHPELIATYARKKKPKQEEEEEDFTKMFNL' A
#
# COMPACT_ATOMS: atom_id res chain seq x y z
N MET A 1 -19.44 29.27 16.51
CA MET A 1 -19.28 27.81 16.56
C MET A 1 -19.20 27.36 15.12
N VAL A 2 -18.09 26.76 14.71
CA VAL A 2 -18.00 26.19 13.35
C VAL A 2 -18.94 24.99 13.37
N GLU A 3 -20.10 25.11 12.73
CA GLU A 3 -20.99 23.97 12.52
C GLU A 3 -20.14 22.85 11.91
N ASP A 4 -20.25 21.64 12.48
CA ASP A 4 -19.55 20.47 11.94
C ASP A 4 -20.01 20.26 10.51
N VAL A 5 -19.16 20.70 9.57
CA VAL A 5 -19.46 20.72 8.14
C VAL A 5 -19.77 19.31 7.65
N GLU A 6 -19.18 18.28 8.24
CA GLU A 6 -19.49 16.90 7.88
C GLU A 6 -20.90 16.50 8.31
N GLU A 7 -21.35 16.93 9.49
CA GLU A 7 -22.69 16.64 9.99
C GLU A 7 -23.77 17.35 9.17
N HIS A 8 -23.53 18.61 8.78
CA HIS A 8 -24.39 19.33 7.84
C HIS A 8 -24.49 18.58 6.51
N MET A 9 -23.35 18.20 5.94
CA MET A 9 -23.29 17.54 4.64
C MET A 9 -24.00 16.18 4.65
N LYS A 10 -23.84 15.38 5.71
CA LYS A 10 -24.56 14.10 5.88
C LYS A 10 -26.08 14.28 5.99
N ARG A 11 -26.55 15.33 6.67
CA ARG A 11 -28.00 15.56 6.91
C ARG A 11 -28.73 16.24 5.75
N LYS A 12 -28.09 17.20 5.09
CA LYS A 12 -28.72 18.07 4.09
C LYS A 12 -28.47 17.63 2.64
N HIS A 13 -27.45 16.80 2.42
CA HIS A 13 -27.09 16.35 1.08
C HIS A 13 -27.16 14.82 0.99
N PRO A 14 -28.27 14.23 0.53
CA PRO A 14 -28.46 12.77 0.53
C PRO A 14 -27.43 12.02 -0.33
N LYS A 15 -26.83 12.67 -1.33
CA LYS A 15 -25.76 12.11 -2.17
C LYS A 15 -24.36 12.21 -1.54
N TYR A 16 -24.22 12.87 -0.39
CA TYR A 16 -22.94 13.03 0.28
C TYR A 16 -22.41 11.69 0.83
N ALA A 17 -23.30 10.82 1.29
CA ALA A 17 -22.94 9.46 1.69
C ALA A 17 -22.37 8.65 0.51
N GLU A 18 -23.00 8.71 -0.66
CA GLU A 18 -22.47 8.08 -1.89
C GLU A 18 -21.12 8.67 -2.32
N TYR A 19 -20.94 9.97 -2.14
CA TYR A 19 -19.67 10.64 -2.42
C TYR A 19 -18.56 10.14 -1.49
N LEU A 20 -18.81 10.04 -0.18
CA LEU A 20 -17.85 9.51 0.80
C LEU A 20 -17.45 8.09 0.46
N HIS A 21 -18.42 7.21 0.19
CA HIS A 21 -18.14 5.82 -0.20
C HIS A 21 -17.26 5.75 -1.46
N LYS A 22 -17.60 6.50 -2.51
CA LYS A 22 -16.80 6.56 -3.74
C LYS A 22 -15.41 7.14 -3.50
N ARG A 23 -15.24 8.04 -2.54
CA ARG A 23 -13.94 8.62 -2.18
C ARG A 23 -13.07 7.57 -1.47
N GLU A 24 -13.62 6.89 -0.47
CA GLU A 24 -12.94 5.78 0.22
C GLU A 24 -12.55 4.66 -0.75
N GLU A 25 -13.44 4.28 -1.67
CA GLU A 25 -13.13 3.30 -2.71
C GLU A 25 -12.00 3.72 -3.64
N LYS A 26 -11.87 5.03 -3.91
CA LYS A 26 -10.78 5.58 -4.73
C LYS A 26 -9.47 5.70 -3.96
N GLU A 27 -9.52 6.06 -2.69
CA GLU A 27 -8.34 6.11 -1.81
C GLU A 27 -7.79 4.71 -1.54
N ALA A 28 -8.64 3.68 -1.54
CA ALA A 28 -8.23 2.29 -1.46
C ALA A 28 -7.52 1.77 -2.73
N LEU A 29 -7.50 2.54 -3.82
CA LEU A 29 -6.77 2.18 -5.04
C LEU A 29 -5.32 2.62 -4.93
N SER A 30 -4.39 1.69 -5.13
CA SER A 30 -2.97 1.95 -5.30
C SER A 30 -2.62 2.10 -6.78
N ILE A 31 -1.60 2.87 -7.13
CA ILE A 31 -1.09 2.93 -8.51
C ILE A 31 -0.08 1.79 -8.71
N CYS A 32 -0.23 1.02 -9.81
CA CYS A 32 0.81 0.10 -10.24
C CYS A 32 2.02 0.88 -10.76
N GLY A 33 3.19 0.71 -10.14
CA GLY A 33 4.43 1.37 -10.58
C GLY A 33 4.94 0.94 -11.96
N TYR A 34 4.45 -0.17 -12.52
CA TYR A 34 4.90 -0.68 -13.83
C TYR A 34 4.06 -0.20 -15.00
N CYS A 35 2.74 -0.02 -14.80
CA CYS A 35 1.83 0.36 -15.88
C CYS A 35 0.97 1.60 -15.58
N GLY A 36 1.13 2.21 -14.40
CA GLY A 36 0.41 3.43 -14.01
C GLY A 36 -1.09 3.25 -13.76
N ARG A 37 -1.62 2.01 -13.75
CA ARG A 37 -3.05 1.76 -13.52
C ARG A 37 -3.40 1.82 -12.04
N MET A 38 -4.57 2.39 -11.72
CA MET A 38 -5.18 2.33 -10.40
C MET A 38 -5.73 0.93 -10.14
N ILE A 39 -5.34 0.31 -9.03
CA ILE A 39 -5.60 -1.09 -8.71
C ILE A 39 -5.93 -1.27 -7.22
N LYS A 40 -6.90 -2.13 -6.89
CA LYS A 40 -7.27 -2.43 -5.49
C LYS A 40 -6.30 -3.41 -4.83
N ASP A 41 -5.91 -4.44 -5.58
CA ASP A 41 -5.01 -5.49 -5.10
C ASP A 41 -3.76 -5.53 -5.99
N TRP A 42 -2.64 -5.05 -5.43
CA TRP A 42 -1.37 -5.01 -6.12
C TRP A 42 -0.84 -6.40 -6.45
N ARG A 43 -0.97 -7.36 -5.53
CA ARG A 43 -0.43 -8.70 -5.70
C ARG A 43 -1.14 -9.45 -6.81
N LYS A 44 -2.48 -9.40 -6.81
CA LYS A 44 -3.28 -10.00 -7.87
C LYS A 44 -3.01 -9.34 -9.23
N HIS A 45 -2.95 -8.01 -9.27
CA HIS A 45 -2.66 -7.28 -10.49
C HIS A 45 -1.30 -7.65 -11.10
N VAL A 46 -0.24 -7.69 -10.29
CA VAL A 46 1.11 -8.06 -10.78
C VAL A 46 1.13 -9.51 -11.26
N GLN A 47 0.41 -10.41 -10.61
CA GLN A 47 0.28 -11.81 -11.06
C GLN A 47 -0.38 -11.94 -12.43
N GLU A 48 -1.46 -11.20 -12.67
CA GLU A 48 -2.24 -11.31 -13.91
C GLU A 48 -1.66 -10.47 -15.05
N SER A 49 -1.21 -9.25 -14.77
CA SER A 49 -0.79 -8.26 -15.78
C SER A 49 0.72 -8.20 -15.98
N HIS A 50 1.52 -8.67 -15.00
CA HIS A 50 2.97 -8.64 -15.05
C HIS A 50 3.62 -9.97 -14.60
N PRO A 51 3.20 -11.12 -15.17
CA PRO A 51 3.66 -12.45 -14.72
C PRO A 51 5.18 -12.62 -14.86
N GLU A 52 5.79 -11.97 -15.85
CA GLU A 52 7.23 -11.98 -16.11
C GLU A 52 8.06 -11.42 -14.94
N LEU A 53 7.53 -10.43 -14.21
CA LEU A 53 8.20 -9.83 -13.05
C LEU A 53 8.29 -10.80 -11.86
N ILE A 54 7.28 -11.65 -11.70
CA ILE A 54 7.26 -12.67 -10.63
C ILE A 54 8.21 -13.81 -10.98
N ALA A 55 8.21 -14.24 -12.25
CA ALA A 55 9.10 -15.28 -12.75
C ALA A 55 10.59 -14.91 -12.57
N THR A 56 10.93 -13.63 -12.67
CA THR A 56 12.29 -13.12 -12.44
C THR A 56 12.63 -12.96 -10.95
N TYR A 57 11.66 -12.61 -10.10
CA TYR A 57 11.86 -12.49 -8.64
C TYR A 57 12.09 -13.86 -7.96
N ALA A 58 11.36 -14.90 -8.38
CA ALA A 58 11.50 -16.25 -7.83
C ALA A 58 12.91 -16.85 -8.06
N ARG A 59 13.59 -16.43 -9.13
CA ARG A 59 14.96 -16.89 -9.46
C ARG A 59 16.05 -16.17 -8.67
N LYS A 60 15.74 -15.04 -8.02
CA LYS A 60 16.65 -14.27 -7.16
C LYS A 60 16.45 -14.57 -5.67
N LYS A 61 16.33 -15.84 -5.28
CA LYS A 61 16.58 -16.21 -3.89
C LYS A 61 18.05 -15.86 -3.60
N LYS A 62 18.28 -14.77 -2.85
CA LYS A 62 19.59 -14.51 -2.25
C LYS A 62 19.98 -15.77 -1.45
N PRO A 63 21.23 -16.26 -1.55
CA PRO A 63 21.72 -17.22 -0.57
C PRO A 63 21.50 -16.63 0.83
N LYS A 64 21.02 -17.44 1.77
CA LYS A 64 20.96 -17.04 3.19
C LYS A 64 22.37 -16.59 3.58
N GLN A 65 22.57 -15.30 3.80
CA GLN A 65 23.70 -14.85 4.59
C GLN A 65 23.36 -15.32 6.00
N GLU A 66 24.19 -16.22 6.53
CA GLU A 66 24.20 -16.55 7.94
C GLU A 66 24.39 -15.22 8.69
N GLU A 67 23.45 -14.89 9.58
CA GLU A 67 23.60 -13.76 10.48
C GLU A 67 24.86 -14.02 11.31
N GLU A 68 25.98 -13.39 10.95
CA GLU A 68 27.03 -13.15 11.93
C GLU A 68 26.41 -12.22 12.98
N GLU A 69 26.18 -12.76 14.18
CA GLU A 69 25.81 -11.99 15.37
C GLU A 69 26.84 -10.87 15.52
N GLU A 70 26.46 -9.64 15.20
CA GLU A 70 27.28 -8.48 15.50
C GLU A 70 27.40 -8.37 17.03
N ASP A 71 28.55 -8.82 17.56
CA ASP A 71 28.90 -8.71 18.97
C ASP A 71 29.19 -7.23 19.32
N PHE A 72 28.11 -6.50 19.65
CA PHE A 72 28.15 -5.09 20.06
C PHE A 72 28.96 -4.84 21.35
N THR A 73 29.40 -5.89 22.05
CA THR A 73 30.13 -5.80 23.32
C THR A 73 31.54 -5.20 23.16
N LYS A 74 32.08 -5.10 21.93
CA LYS A 74 33.39 -4.46 21.65
C LYS A 74 33.31 -2.99 21.25
N MET A 75 32.12 -2.41 21.10
CA MET A 75 31.99 -1.03 20.59
C MET A 75 32.07 0.05 21.67
N PHE A 76 32.01 -0.34 22.96
CA PHE A 76 32.18 0.56 24.11
C PHE A 76 33.19 -0.04 25.11
N ASN A 77 34.48 -0.06 24.75
CA ASN A 77 35.52 -0.12 25.77
C ASN A 77 35.71 1.30 26.33
N LEU A 78 35.07 1.57 27.46
CA LEU A 78 35.41 2.69 28.36
C LEU A 78 36.41 2.19 29.42
#